data_AF-A0A349A0W7-F1
#
_entry.id   AF-A0A349A0W7-F1
#
_cell.length_a   1.000
_cell.length_b   1.000
_cell.length_c   1.000
_cell.angle_alpha   90.00
_cell.angle_beta   90.00
_cell.angle_gamma   90.00
#
_symmetry.space_group_name_H-M   'P 1'
#
loop_
_entity.id
_entity.type
_entity.pdbx_description
1 polymer ?
#
loop_
_entity_poly.entity_id
_entity_poly.type
_entity_poly.pdbx_seq_one_letter_code
_entity_poly.pdbx_strand_id
1 'polypeptide(L)' 'MEETKSREEQYQEAKAMHQSLHDQLQALQDKPFLTAQEEQEVKVLKKKKLYYKDMMESLKER' A
#
# COMPACT_ATOMS: atom_id res chain seq x y z
N MET A 1 -2.94 -27.18 4.14
CA MET A 1 -3.42 -26.71 2.83
C MET A 1 -2.50 -25.55 2.46
N GLU A 2 -1.46 -25.84 1.68
CA GLU A 2 -0.55 -24.82 1.18
C GLU A 2 -1.23 -24.16 -0.03
N GLU A 3 -1.99 -23.11 0.25
CA GLU A 3 -2.57 -22.27 -0.79
C GLU A 3 -1.43 -21.51 -1.45
N THR A 4 -0.93 -22.08 -2.55
CA THR A 4 -0.17 -21.35 -3.55
C THR A 4 -1.13 -20.33 -4.17
N LYS A 5 -1.39 -19.22 -3.45
CA LYS A 5 -2.17 -18.09 -3.98
C LYS A 5 -1.62 -17.80 -5.35
N SER A 6 -2.49 -17.85 -6.36
CA SER A 6 -2.04 -17.64 -7.74
C SER A 6 -1.38 -16.27 -7.82
N ARG A 7 -0.34 -16.13 -8.65
CA ARG A 7 0.39 -14.86 -8.83
C ARG A 7 -0.56 -13.68 -9.09
N GLU A 8 -1.66 -13.94 -9.79
CA GLU A 8 -2.76 -13.00 -10.02
C GLU A 8 -3.51 -12.61 -8.74
N GLU A 9 -3.78 -13.54 -7.83
CA GLU A 9 -4.39 -13.25 -6.53
C GLU A 9 -3.44 -12.44 -5.64
N GLN A 10 -2.15 -12.78 -5.63
CA GLN A 10 -1.15 -11.99 -4.91
C GLN A 10 -1.04 -10.56 -5.47
N TYR A 11 -1.14 -10.41 -6.80
CA TYR A 11 -1.17 -9.11 -7.45
C TYR A 11 -2.45 -8.33 -7.16
N GLN A 12 -3.61 -8.98 -7.19
CA GLN A 12 -4.91 -8.39 -6.84
C GLN A 12 -4.92 -7.92 -5.38
N GLU A 13 -4.41 -8.73 -4.46
CA GLU A 13 -4.30 -8.40 -3.04
C GLU A 13 -3.32 -7.24 -2.81
N ALA A 14 -2.14 -7.27 -3.46
CA ALA A 14 -1.19 -6.15 -3.42
C ALA A 14 -1.78 -4.85 -3.97
N LYS A 15 -2.55 -4.93 -5.06
CA LYS A 15 -3.24 -3.80 -5.68
C LYS A 15 -4.34 -3.24 -4.78
N ALA A 16 -5.15 -4.11 -4.18
CA ALA A 16 -6.18 -3.71 -3.22
C ALA A 16 -5.56 -3.03 -1.99
N MET A 17 -4.48 -3.60 -1.44
CA MET A 17 -3.74 -3.01 -0.32
C MET A 17 -3.10 -1.67 -0.71
N HIS A 18 -2.50 -1.57 -1.90
CA HIS A 18 -1.94 -0.31 -2.41
C HIS A 18 -3.01 0.77 -2.58
N GLN A 19 -4.19 0.41 -3.08
CA GLN A 19 -5.31 1.33 -3.26
C GLN A 19 -5.89 1.78 -1.92
N SER A 20 -6.08 0.87 -0.96
CA SER A 20 -6.53 1.20 0.40
C SER A 20 -5.56 2.15 1.10
N LEU A 21 -4.24 1.88 1.00
CA LEU A 21 -3.21 2.75 1.57
C LEU A 21 -3.18 4.13 0.90
N HIS A 22 -3.53 4.22 -0.38
CA HIS A 22 -3.63 5.49 -1.08
C HIS A 22 -4.81 6.32 -0.58
N ASP A 23 -5.97 5.68 -0.38
CA ASP A 23 -7.18 6.33 0.13
C ASP A 23 -6.98 6.84 1.57
N GLN A 24 -6.37 6.02 2.44
CA GLN A 24 -5.99 6.43 3.80
C GLN A 24 -5.00 7.61 3.80
N LEU A 25 -4.03 7.62 2.87
CA LEU A 25 -3.12 8.75 2.69
C LEU A 25 -3.83 10.01 2.19
N GLN A 26 -4.82 9.86 1.32
CA GLN A 26 -5.64 10.96 0.80
C GLN A 26 -6.44 11.58 1.94
N ALA A 27 -7.13 10.75 2.74
CA ALA A 27 -7.91 11.20 3.88
C ALA A 27 -7.07 11.91 4.96
N LEU A 28 -5.81 11.48 5.16
CA LEU A 28 -4.87 12.15 6.05
C LEU A 28 -4.35 13.47 5.45
N GLN A 29 -4.10 13.55 4.14
CA GLN A 29 -3.67 14.78 3.48
C GLN A 29 -4.78 15.82 3.34
N ASP A 30 -6.04 15.40 3.28
CA ASP A 30 -7.20 16.30 3.21
C ASP A 30 -7.42 17.03 4.54
N LYS A 31 -6.89 16.50 5.65
CA LYS A 31 -6.93 17.20 6.93
C LYS A 31 -6.00 18.42 6.91
N PRO A 32 -6.50 19.62 7.22
CA PRO A 32 -5.71 20.86 7.18
C PRO A 32 -4.59 20.92 8.23
N PHE A 33 -4.69 20.11 9.30
CA PHE A 33 -3.66 20.03 10.34
C PHE A 33 -3.42 18.56 10.69
N LEU A 34 -2.24 18.07 10.35
CA LEU A 34 -1.75 16.76 10.77
C LEU A 34 -0.98 16.92 12.09
N THR A 35 -1.30 16.10 13.08
CA THR A 35 -0.47 16.00 14.27
C THR A 35 0.88 15.34 13.95
N ALA A 36 1.91 15.56 14.77
CA ALA A 36 3.23 14.96 14.56
C ALA A 36 3.18 13.42 14.45
N GLN A 37 2.23 12.78 15.15
CA GLN A 37 1.92 11.36 14.98
C GLN A 37 1.39 11.03 13.59
N GLU A 38 0.39 11.77 13.10
CA GLU A 38 -0.16 11.54 11.76
C GLU A 38 0.86 11.83 10.65
N GLU A 39 1.77 12.80 10.80
CA GLU A 39 2.88 13.02 9.85
C GLU A 39 3.86 11.83 9.81
N GLN A 40 4.20 11.25 10.97
CA GLN A 40 4.97 10.02 11.01
C GLN A 40 4.20 8.86 10.37
N GLU A 41 2.90 8.78 10.61
CA GLU A 41 2.03 7.77 10.03
C GLU A 41 1.99 7.90 8.50
N VAL A 42 1.89 9.12 7.96
CA VAL A 42 1.98 9.41 6.52
C VAL A 42 3.32 8.93 5.94
N LYS A 43 4.44 9.14 6.63
CA LYS A 43 5.75 8.64 6.19
C LYS A 43 5.81 7.11 6.18
N VAL A 44 5.25 6.46 7.20
CA VAL A 44 5.18 4.99 7.29
C VAL A 44 4.25 4.43 6.22
N LEU A 45 3.09 5.04 6.00
CA LEU A 45 2.12 4.68 4.97
C LEU A 45 2.72 4.83 3.57
N LYS A 46 3.49 5.90 3.31
CA LYS A 46 4.24 6.06 2.04
C LYS A 46 5.27 4.95 1.84
N LYS A 47 6.03 4.57 2.87
CA LYS A 47 6.97 3.42 2.80
C LYS A 47 6.26 2.11 2.50
N LYS A 48 5.14 1.83 3.19
CA LYS A 48 4.32 0.64 2.93
C LYS A 48 3.78 0.65 1.50
N LYS A 49 3.27 1.80 1.01
CA LYS A 49 2.80 1.95 -0.37
C LYS A 49 3.91 1.66 -1.38
N LEU A 50 5.14 2.13 -1.12
CA LEU A 50 6.30 1.84 -1.97
C LEU A 50 6.64 0.33 -1.98
N TYR A 51 6.57 -0.34 -0.82
CA TYR A 51 6.78 -1.78 -0.72
C TYR A 51 5.75 -2.57 -1.55
N TYR A 52 4.46 -2.25 -1.46
CA TYR A 52 3.44 -2.90 -2.29
C TYR A 52 3.61 -2.60 -3.79
N LYS A 53 4.09 -1.40 -4.16
CA LYS A 53 4.45 -1.07 -5.55
C LYS A 53 5.58 -1.96 -6.05
N ASP A 54 6.65 -2.07 -5.28
CA ASP A 54 7.83 -2.88 -5.62
C ASP A 54 7.48 -4.38 -5.73
N MET A 55 6.61 -4.85 -4.83
CA MET A 55 6.07 -6.21 -4.87
C MET A 55 5.20 -6.44 -6.12
N MET A 56 4.35 -5.48 -6.49
CA MET A 56 3.57 -5.54 -7.74
C MET A 56 4.47 -5.51 -8.99
N GLU A 57 5.54 -4.71 -9.00
CA GLU A 57 6.50 -4.65 -10.11
C GLU A 57 7.28 -5.96 -10.24
N SER A 58 7.76 -6.51 -9.13
CA SER A 58 8.41 -7.83 -9.07
C SER A 58 7.48 -8.95 -9.54
N LEU A 59 6.18 -8.86 -9.24
CA LEU A 59 5.15 -9.78 -9.74
C LEU A 59 4.78 -9.51 -11.20
N LYS A 60 5.21 -8.42 -11.84
CA LYS A 60 4.91 -8.10 -13.24
C LYS A 60 6.04 -8.49 -14.19
N GLU A 61 7.29 -8.49 -13.73
CA GLU A 61 8.50 -8.73 -14.55
C GLU A 61 8.84 -10.21 -14.86
N ARG A 62 7.85 -11.09 -15.07
CA ARG A 62 8.12 -12.47 -15.52
C ARG A 62 7.08 -13.01 -16.48
#